data_AF-A0A850LUX3-F1
#
_entry.id   AF-A0A850LUX3-F1
#
_cell.length_a   1.000
_cell.length_b   1.000
_cell.length_c   1.000
_cell.angle_alpha   90.00
_cell.angle_beta   90.00
_cell.angle_gamma   90.00
#
_symmetry.space_group_name_H-M   'P 1'
#
loop_
_entity.id
_entity.type
_entity.pdbx_description
1 polymer ?
#
loop_
_entity_poly.entity_id
_entity_poly.type
_entity_poly.pdbx_seq_one_letter_code
_entity_poly.pdbx_strand_id
1 'polypeptide(L)' 'AMEQSQKLAKSLGGKYIQLYITIGRYDFVGIVEAPSNEAAIKALLTIGMAGTISTETLAAIPVEKAIDIIKELP' A
#
# COMPACT_ATOMS: atom_id res chain seq x y z
N ALA A 1 13.09 0.45 -10.37
CA ALA A 1 12.42 0.12 -9.09
C ALA A 1 10.92 0.44 -9.12
N MET A 2 10.52 1.72 -9.29
CA MET A 2 9.09 2.10 -9.31
C MET A 2 8.28 1.46 -10.45
N GLU A 3 8.83 1.37 -11.67
CA GLU A 3 8.13 0.72 -12.79
C GLU A 3 7.89 -0.78 -12.52
N GLN A 4 8.88 -1.47 -11.95
CA GLN A 4 8.76 -2.88 -11.58
C GLN A 4 7.71 -3.08 -10.49
N SER A 5 7.68 -2.17 -9.50
CA SER A 5 6.65 -2.19 -8.45
C SER A 5 5.24 -1.98 -9.02
N GLN A 6 5.06 -1.07 -9.98
CA GLN A 6 3.77 -0.88 -10.66
C GLN A 6 3.34 -2.10 -11.47
N LYS A 7 4.25 -2.72 -12.23
CA LYS A 7 3.98 -3.95 -12.98
C LYS A 7 3.57 -5.10 -12.05
N LEU A 8 4.27 -5.26 -10.94
CA LEU A 8 4.00 -6.30 -9.94
C LEU A 8 2.67 -6.07 -9.24
N ALA A 9 2.39 -4.85 -8.79
CA ALA A 9 1.09 -4.51 -8.20
C ALA A 9 -0.04 -4.85 -9.17
N LYS A 10 0.07 -4.45 -10.45
CA LYS A 10 -0.92 -4.78 -11.48
C LYS A 10 -1.08 -6.28 -11.71
N SER A 11 0.01 -7.04 -11.71
CA SER A 11 -0.03 -8.50 -11.85
C SER A 11 -0.75 -9.20 -10.68
N LEU A 12 -0.79 -8.56 -9.51
CA LEU A 12 -1.46 -9.05 -8.30
C LEU A 12 -2.86 -8.43 -8.12
N GLY A 13 -3.38 -7.77 -9.16
CA GLY A 13 -4.68 -7.11 -9.16
C GLY A 13 -4.72 -5.77 -8.44
N GLY A 14 -3.58 -5.29 -7.94
CA GLY A 14 -3.44 -3.99 -7.29
C GLY A 14 -3.24 -2.84 -8.28
N LYS A 15 -3.67 -1.64 -7.89
CA LYS A 15 -3.60 -0.42 -8.70
C LYS A 15 -3.05 0.73 -7.85
N TYR A 16 -2.01 1.39 -8.35
CA TYR A 16 -1.58 2.66 -7.78
C TYR A 16 -2.63 3.73 -8.07
N ILE A 17 -3.21 4.30 -7.01
CA ILE A 17 -4.05 5.50 -7.11
C ILE A 17 -3.15 6.71 -7.30
N GLN A 18 -2.10 6.79 -6.49
CA GLN A 18 -1.22 7.95 -6.44
C GLN A 18 0.15 7.56 -5.90
N LEU A 19 1.19 8.27 -6.35
CA LEU A 19 2.56 8.11 -5.88
C LEU A 19 3.20 9.49 -5.75
N TYR A 20 3.91 9.70 -4.64
CA TYR A 20 4.59 10.95 -4.32
C TYR A 20 6.06 10.67 -4.00
N ILE A 21 6.92 11.60 -4.36
CA ILE A 21 8.30 11.68 -3.86
C ILE A 21 8.30 12.56 -2.63
N THR A 22 8.95 12.12 -1.58
CA THR A 22 9.03 12.84 -0.31
C THR A 22 10.48 13.11 0.04
N ILE A 23 10.74 14.28 0.62
CA ILE A 23 12.06 14.64 1.16
C ILE A 23 11.94 14.57 2.68
N GLY A 24 12.28 13.42 3.25
CA GLY A 24 12.09 13.14 4.67
C GLY A 24 12.53 11.74 5.04
N ARG A 25 11.85 11.12 6.02
CA ARG A 25 12.17 9.78 6.52
C ARG A 25 12.04 8.67 5.46
N TYR A 26 11.15 8.86 4.50
CA TYR A 26 10.92 7.93 3.40
C TYR A 26 11.10 8.66 2.06
N ASP A 27 11.56 7.96 1.04
CA ASP A 27 11.80 8.52 -0.29
C ASP A 27 10.52 8.66 -1.13
N PHE A 28 9.48 7.87 -0.80
CA PHE A 28 8.20 7.91 -1.49
C PHE A 28 7.03 7.46 -0.60
N VAL A 29 5.84 7.95 -0.94
CA VAL A 29 4.56 7.52 -0.37
C VAL A 29 3.62 7.18 -1.52
N GLY A 30 3.04 5.97 -1.48
CA GLY A 30 2.11 5.47 -2.49
C GLY A 30 0.76 5.10 -1.88
N ILE A 31 -0.32 5.44 -2.59
CA ILE A 31 -1.67 4.97 -2.30
C ILE A 31 -1.99 3.90 -3.33
N VAL A 32 -2.33 2.70 -2.86
CA VAL A 32 -2.56 1.52 -3.71
C VAL A 32 -3.86 0.85 -3.30
N GLU A 33 -4.73 0.58 -4.27
CA GLU A 33 -5.86 -0.34 -4.08
C GLU A 33 -5.38 -1.76 -4.34
N ALA A 34 -5.75 -2.69 -3.47
CA ALA A 34 -5.53 -4.11 -3.67
C ALA A 34 -6.85 -4.85 -3.49
N PRO A 35 -7.08 -5.97 -4.21
CA PRO A 35 -8.33 -6.71 -4.12
C PRO A 35 -8.50 -7.41 -2.77
N SER A 36 -7.40 -7.64 -2.04
CA SER A 36 -7.40 -8.17 -0.68
C SER A 36 -6.09 -7.84 0.04
N ASN A 37 -6.10 -7.94 1.38
CA ASN A 37 -4.89 -7.80 2.19
C ASN A 37 -3.82 -8.85 1.83
N GLU A 38 -4.24 -10.07 1.48
CA GLU A 38 -3.32 -11.13 1.05
C GLU A 38 -2.60 -10.78 -0.26
N ALA A 39 -3.33 -10.19 -1.21
CA ALA A 39 -2.73 -9.71 -2.47
C ALA A 39 -1.74 -8.58 -2.22
N ALA A 40 -2.08 -7.65 -1.31
CA ALA A 40 -1.18 -6.57 -0.89
C ALA A 40 0.10 -7.13 -0.23
N ILE A 41 -0.02 -8.05 0.73
CA ILE A 41 1.11 -8.66 1.42
C ILE A 41 2.04 -9.37 0.43
N LYS A 42 1.49 -10.16 -0.51
CA LYS A 42 2.29 -10.82 -1.55
C LYS A 42 3.06 -9.81 -2.40
N ALA A 43 2.43 -8.71 -2.79
CA ALA A 43 3.08 -7.65 -3.56
C ALA A 43 4.24 -7.03 -2.78
N LEU A 44 3.99 -6.65 -1.52
CA LEU A 44 4.94 -5.96 -0.66
C LEU A 44 6.16 -6.82 -0.34
N LEU A 45 5.95 -8.09 0.02
CA LEU A 45 7.05 -9.03 0.27
C LEU A 45 7.87 -9.27 -0.99
N THR A 46 7.23 -9.41 -2.15
CA THR A 46 7.95 -9.58 -3.42
C THR A 46 8.78 -8.34 -3.77
N ILE A 47 8.26 -7.13 -3.52
CA ILE A 47 9.02 -5.87 -3.68
C ILE A 47 10.20 -5.84 -2.71
N GLY A 48 10.00 -6.21 -1.45
CA GLY A 48 11.05 -6.24 -0.43
C GLY A 48 12.15 -7.26 -0.71
N MET A 49 11.81 -8.43 -1.26
CA MET A 49 12.75 -9.47 -1.65
C MET A 49 13.73 -9.02 -2.75
N ALA A 50 13.35 -8.04 -3.58
CA ALA A 50 14.26 -7.45 -4.57
C ALA A 50 15.37 -6.58 -3.91
N GLY A 51 15.36 -6.41 -2.59
CA GLY A 51 16.43 -5.84 -1.77
C GLY A 51 16.65 -4.32 -1.91
N THR A 52 16.04 -3.69 -2.91
CA THR A 52 16.23 -2.26 -3.22
C THR A 52 15.25 -1.36 -2.47
N ILE A 53 14.14 -1.93 -1.95
CA ILE A 53 13.05 -1.18 -1.34
C ILE A 53 12.67 -1.85 -0.02
N SER A 54 12.57 -1.06 1.05
CA SER A 54 11.89 -1.43 2.29
C SER A 54 10.66 -0.56 2.46
N THR A 55 9.51 -1.15 2.77
CA THR A 55 8.24 -0.42 2.86
C THR A 55 7.66 -0.51 4.27
N GLU A 56 7.02 0.58 4.70
CA GLU A 56 6.07 0.57 5.79
C GLU A 56 4.67 0.64 5.18
N THR A 57 3.80 -0.32 5.50
CA THR A 57 2.47 -0.44 4.88
C THR A 57 1.39 -0.25 5.92
N LEU A 58 0.48 0.68 5.64
CA LEU A 58 -0.69 0.97 6.47
C LEU A 58 -1.94 0.46 5.75
N ALA A 59 -2.71 -0.40 6.41
CA ALA A 59 -4.02 -0.80 5.92
C ALA A 59 -4.99 0.38 6.08
N ALA A 60 -5.41 0.96 4.96
CA ALA A 60 -6.39 2.04 4.96
C ALA A 60 -7.81 1.48 5.11
N ILE A 61 -8.61 2.08 5.98
CA ILE A 61 -10.06 1.86 6.05
C ILE A 61 -10.79 3.15 5.64
N PRO A 62 -11.95 3.05 4.97
CA PRO A 62 -12.77 4.22 4.69
C PRO A 62 -13.13 4.97 5.97
N VAL A 63 -13.10 6.30 5.92
CA VAL A 63 -13.42 7.16 7.07
C VAL A 63 -14.82 6.88 7.60
N GLU A 64 -15.79 6.64 6.73
CA GLU A 64 -17.18 6.30 7.11
C GLU A 64 -17.23 5.04 7.98
N LYS A 65 -16.51 3.99 7.57
CA LYS A 65 -16.40 2.74 8.35
C LYS A 65 -15.71 2.97 9.69
N ALA A 66 -14.68 3.82 9.74
CA ALA A 66 -14.02 4.17 10.99
C ALA A 66 -14.99 4.90 11.94
N ILE A 67 -15.80 5.83 11.42
CA ILE A 67 -16.80 6.58 12.19
C ILE A 67 -17.85 5.63 12.79
N ASP A 68 -18.33 4.65 12.03
CA ASP A 68 -19.31 3.70 12.57
C ASP A 68 -18.73 2.86 13.72
N ILE A 69 -17.50 2.36 13.58
CA ILE A 69 -16.81 1.64 14.67
C ILE A 69 -16.65 2.52 15.91
N ILE A 70 -16.33 3.81 15.74
CA ILE A 70 -16.15 4.75 16.85
C ILE A 70 -17.47 4.97 17.61
N LYS A 71 -18.62 4.99 16.93
CA LYS A 71 -19.94 5.13 17.58
C LYS A 71 -20.31 3.93 18.44
N GLU A 72 -19.70 2.76 18.19
CA GLU A 72 -19.93 1.53 18.96
C GLU A 72 -19.05 1.43 20.23
N LEU A 73 -18.15 2.39 20.45
CA LEU A 73 -17.30 2.41 21.65
C LEU A 73 -18.11 2.79 22.91
N PRO A 74 -17.88 2.15 24.05
CA PRO A 74 -18.54 2.46 25.33
C PRO A 74 -18.11 3.81 25.92
#